data_AF-A0A1B6G838-F1
#
_entry.id   AF-A0A1B6G838-F1
#
_cell.length_a   1.000
_cell.length_b   1.000
_cell.length_c   1.000
_cell.angle_alpha   90.00
_cell.angle_beta   90.00
_cell.angle_gamma   90.00
#
_symmetry.space_group_name_H-M   'P 1'
#
loop_
_entity.id
_entity.type
_entity.pdbx_description
1 polymer ?
#
loop_
_entity_poly.entity_id
_entity_poly.type
_entity_poly.pdbx_seq_one_letter_code
_entity_poly.pdbx_strand_id
1 'polypeptide(L)'
;TVWECKNALEELAKRNKVTLGWVPGHEGIQGNEEADNLAKIGTGSLLVGPDPGCGVAFSYSKTLVKDWDRRTRSDNWTSSSGLRQSKMFISPYAKGWSALLDLSKEDIRLVIGMLTGHGPLRKHLMKMGLS
;
A
#
# COMPACT_ATOMS: atom_id res chain seq x y z
N THR A 1 3.18 -26.78 -15.63
CA THR A 1 3.45 -27.09 -14.20
C THR A 1 4.94 -27.32 -13.97
N VAL A 2 5.42 -27.37 -12.73
CA VAL A 2 6.85 -27.71 -12.41
C VAL A 2 7.24 -29.08 -12.98
N TRP A 3 6.29 -30.03 -12.99
CA TRP A 3 6.48 -31.36 -13.54
C TRP A 3 6.72 -31.37 -15.06
N GLU A 4 5.92 -30.62 -15.82
CA GLU A 4 6.13 -30.46 -17.27
C GLU A 4 7.47 -29.81 -17.58
N CYS A 5 7.86 -28.81 -16.78
CA CYS A 5 9.14 -28.14 -16.93
C CYS A 5 10.31 -29.13 -16.70
N LYS A 6 10.21 -29.97 -15.65
CA LYS A 6 11.16 -31.06 -15.39
C LYS A 6 11.27 -32.01 -16.58
N ASN A 7 10.14 -32.50 -17.10
CA ASN A 7 10.14 -33.45 -18.22
C ASN A 7 10.73 -32.83 -19.48
N ALA A 8 10.40 -31.56 -19.78
CA ALA A 8 10.98 -30.84 -20.92
C ALA A 8 12.50 -30.68 -20.79
N LEU A 9 12.99 -30.36 -19.59
CA LEU A 9 14.42 -30.31 -19.28
C LEU A 9 15.10 -31.67 -19.46
N GLU A 10 14.48 -32.75 -19.01
CA GLU A 10 14.98 -34.12 -19.18
C GLU A 10 15.06 -34.52 -20.66
N GLU A 11 14.04 -34.22 -21.47
CA GLU A 11 14.07 -34.45 -22.92
C GLU A 11 15.17 -33.62 -23.61
N LEU A 12 15.32 -32.35 -23.23
CA LEU A 12 16.36 -31.49 -23.79
C LEU A 12 17.77 -32.01 -23.47
N ALA A 13 17.96 -32.53 -22.26
CA ALA A 13 19.23 -33.07 -21.78
C ALA A 13 19.65 -34.37 -22.49
N LYS A 14 18.73 -35.11 -23.13
CA LYS A 14 19.08 -36.33 -23.90
C LYS A 14 20.02 -36.05 -25.07
N ARG A 15 19.99 -34.84 -25.61
CA ARG A 15 20.78 -34.45 -26.79
C ARG A 15 21.74 -33.28 -26.53
N ASN A 16 21.66 -32.66 -25.37
CA ASN A 16 22.40 -31.44 -25.04
C ASN A 16 22.98 -31.52 -23.63
N LYS A 17 24.15 -30.91 -23.43
CA LYS A 17 24.65 -30.65 -22.07
C LYS A 17 23.92 -29.44 -21.50
N VAL A 18 22.96 -29.68 -20.61
CA VAL A 18 22.18 -28.64 -19.94
C VAL A 18 22.81 -28.31 -18.58
N THR A 19 22.93 -27.03 -18.24
CA THR A 19 23.38 -26.57 -16.92
C THR A 19 22.35 -25.59 -16.36
N LEU A 20 21.91 -25.81 -15.12
CA LEU A 20 21.00 -24.92 -14.41
C LEU A 20 21.81 -24.00 -13.50
N GLY A 21 21.61 -22.69 -13.65
CA GLY A 21 22.21 -21.66 -12.81
C GLY A 21 21.14 -20.86 -12.09
N TRP A 22 21.39 -20.54 -10.83
CA TRP A 22 20.55 -19.62 -10.06
C TRP A 22 20.98 -18.18 -10.34
N VAL A 23 20.01 -17.32 -10.66
CA VAL A 23 20.23 -15.89 -10.85
C VAL A 23 19.61 -15.15 -9.66
N PRO A 24 20.34 -14.25 -8.99
CA PRO A 24 19.77 -13.44 -7.92
C PRO A 24 18.68 -12.50 -8.46
N GLY A 25 17.60 -12.37 -7.70
CA GLY A 25 16.49 -11.48 -8.04
C GLY A 25 16.85 -10.02 -7.78
N HIS A 26 16.33 -9.11 -8.61
CA HIS A 26 16.45 -7.65 -8.43
C HIS A 26 17.88 -7.07 -8.49
N GLU A 27 18.83 -7.76 -9.11
CA GLU A 27 20.23 -7.31 -9.26
C GLU A 27 20.51 -6.56 -10.58
N GLY A 28 19.49 -6.08 -11.32
CA GLY A 28 19.72 -5.34 -12.57
C GLY A 28 20.05 -6.21 -13.79
N ILE A 29 19.91 -7.54 -13.69
CA ILE A 29 20.25 -8.46 -14.79
C ILE A 29 19.13 -8.40 -15.83
N GLN A 30 19.38 -7.68 -16.93
CA GLN A 30 18.39 -7.37 -17.96
C GLN A 30 17.52 -8.57 -18.38
N GLY A 31 18.11 -9.74 -18.66
CA GLY A 31 17.35 -10.92 -19.07
C GLY A 31 16.45 -11.51 -17.96
N ASN A 32 16.88 -11.41 -16.70
CA ASN A 32 16.09 -11.84 -15.55
C ASN A 32 14.96 -10.84 -15.24
N GLU A 33 15.25 -9.54 -15.35
CA GLU A 33 14.26 -8.49 -15.17
C GLU A 33 13.16 -8.54 -16.25
N GLU A 34 13.53 -8.78 -17.50
CA GLU A 34 12.57 -8.95 -18.59
C GLU A 34 11.70 -10.19 -18.37
N ALA A 35 12.30 -11.32 -17.96
CA ALA A 35 11.54 -12.53 -17.63
C ALA A 35 10.56 -12.30 -16.47
N ASP A 36 10.98 -11.61 -15.41
CA ASP A 36 10.13 -11.24 -14.27
C ASP A 36 9.00 -10.27 -14.69
N ASN A 37 9.30 -9.30 -15.55
CA ASN A 37 8.30 -8.39 -16.10
C ASN A 37 7.25 -9.12 -16.94
N LEU A 38 7.67 -10.03 -17.83
CA LEU A 38 6.77 -10.86 -18.63
C LEU A 38 5.91 -11.78 -17.75
N ALA A 39 6.49 -12.37 -16.70
CA ALA A 39 5.75 -13.16 -15.73
C ALA A 39 4.68 -12.32 -15.00
N LYS A 40 5.02 -11.10 -14.57
CA LYS A 40 4.09 -10.14 -13.96
C LYS A 40 2.96 -9.77 -14.91
N ILE A 41 3.24 -9.46 -16.17
CA ILE A 41 2.21 -9.19 -17.19
C ILE A 41 1.29 -10.41 -17.35
N GLY A 42 1.87 -11.62 -17.36
CA GLY A 42 1.13 -12.88 -17.42
C GLY A 42 0.13 -13.08 -16.28
N THR A 43 0.37 -12.52 -15.09
CA THR A 43 -0.59 -12.59 -13.97
C THR A 43 -1.91 -11.87 -14.23
N GLY A 44 -1.96 -10.92 -15.18
CA GLY A 44 -3.18 -10.25 -15.61
C GLY A 44 -3.97 -10.98 -16.69
N SER A 45 -3.42 -12.06 -17.25
CA SER A 45 -4.04 -12.86 -18.30
C SER A 45 -4.83 -14.03 -17.72
N LEU A 46 -5.84 -14.52 -18.47
CA LEU A 46 -6.55 -15.74 -18.13
C LEU A 46 -5.55 -16.89 -17.96
N LEU A 47 -5.67 -17.65 -16.87
CA LEU A 47 -4.91 -18.87 -16.65
C LEU A 47 -5.22 -19.86 -17.79
N VAL A 48 -4.30 -19.98 -18.75
CA VAL A 48 -4.32 -21.04 -19.76
C VAL A 48 -3.46 -22.19 -19.21
N GLY A 49 -4.09 -23.11 -18.48
CA GLY A 49 -3.45 -24.30 -17.91
C GLY A 49 -4.46 -25.29 -17.33
N PRO A 50 -4.07 -26.56 -17.10
CA PRO A 50 -4.95 -27.55 -16.50
C PRO A 50 -5.34 -27.15 -15.07
N ASP A 51 -6.60 -27.34 -14.72
CA ASP A 51 -7.19 -27.10 -13.40
C ASP A 51 -6.47 -27.96 -12.33
N PRO A 52 -6.15 -27.45 -11.11
CA PRO A 52 -6.61 -26.21 -10.51
C PRO A 52 -5.74 -25.01 -10.87
N GLY A 53 -6.38 -23.92 -11.28
CA GLY A 53 -5.71 -22.63 -11.42
C GLY A 53 -4.93 -22.24 -10.15
N CYS A 54 -3.78 -21.59 -10.30
CA CYS A 54 -3.04 -21.06 -9.16
C CYS A 54 -3.97 -20.12 -8.37
N GLY A 55 -4.20 -20.42 -7.09
CA GLY A 55 -5.04 -19.60 -6.23
C GLY A 55 -4.51 -18.17 -6.12
N VAL A 56 -5.40 -17.23 -5.83
CA VAL A 56 -5.04 -15.83 -5.62
C VAL A 56 -4.05 -15.73 -4.47
N ALA A 57 -2.89 -15.12 -4.72
CA ALA A 57 -1.88 -14.93 -3.69
C ALA A 57 -2.43 -14.11 -2.51
N PHE A 58 -2.19 -14.56 -1.28
CA PHE A 58 -2.63 -13.86 -0.07
C PHE A 58 -2.15 -12.39 -0.03
N SER A 59 -0.92 -12.15 -0.49
CA SER A 59 -0.35 -10.79 -0.61
C SER A 59 -1.19 -9.89 -1.51
N TYR A 60 -1.71 -10.42 -2.62
CA TYR A 60 -2.58 -9.69 -3.54
C TYR A 60 -3.91 -9.36 -2.87
N SER A 61 -4.59 -10.34 -2.27
CA SER A 61 -5.84 -10.12 -1.53
C SER A 61 -5.66 -9.09 -0.41
N LYS A 62 -4.55 -9.16 0.33
CA LYS A 62 -4.21 -8.21 1.39
C LYS A 62 -4.01 -6.80 0.83
N THR A 63 -3.38 -6.65 -0.33
CA THR A 63 -3.20 -5.36 -1.00
C THR A 63 -4.54 -4.78 -1.44
N LEU A 64 -5.43 -5.60 -2.02
CA LEU A 64 -6.77 -5.16 -2.41
C LEU A 64 -7.57 -4.62 -1.22
N VAL A 65 -7.56 -5.33 -0.09
CA VAL A 65 -8.25 -4.89 1.13
C VAL A 65 -7.67 -3.56 1.64
N LYS A 66 -6.34 -3.42 1.67
CA LYS A 66 -5.68 -2.17 2.07
C LYS A 66 -6.04 -1.00 1.16
N ASP A 67 -6.11 -1.23 -0.14
CA ASP A 67 -6.45 -0.20 -1.10
C ASP A 67 -7.91 0.24 -1.00
N TRP A 68 -8.83 -0.72 -0.85
CA TRP A 68 -10.23 -0.44 -0.59
C TRP A 68 -10.40 0.38 0.69
N ASP A 69 -9.75 -0.03 1.78
CA ASP A 69 -9.78 0.64 3.08
C ASP A 69 -9.23 2.07 2.98
N ARG A 70 -8.10 2.25 2.28
CA ARG A 70 -7.50 3.57 2.03
C ARG A 70 -8.45 4.51 1.28
N ARG A 71 -9.09 4.04 0.21
CA ARG A 71 -10.03 4.83 -0.60
C ARG A 71 -11.27 5.19 0.23
N THR A 72 -11.87 4.19 0.87
CA THR A 72 -13.07 4.36 1.70
C THR A 72 -12.85 5.39 2.81
N ARG A 73 -11.71 5.33 3.51
CA ARG A 73 -11.37 6.36 4.53
C ARG A 73 -11.17 7.75 3.91
N SER A 74 -10.53 7.86 2.75
CA SER A 74 -10.36 9.14 2.04
C SER A 74 -11.70 9.76 1.68
N ASP A 75 -12.59 8.95 1.12
CA ASP A 75 -13.90 9.38 0.65
C ASP A 75 -14.76 9.80 1.83
N ASN A 76 -14.76 9.03 2.93
CA ASN A 76 -15.44 9.40 4.17
C ASN A 76 -14.86 10.71 4.77
N TRP A 77 -13.54 10.87 4.79
CA TRP A 77 -12.89 12.07 5.32
C TRP A 77 -13.27 13.31 4.51
N THR A 78 -13.21 13.23 3.19
CA THR A 78 -13.51 14.35 2.30
C THR A 78 -15.00 14.68 2.25
N SER A 79 -15.88 13.68 2.17
CA SER A 79 -17.34 13.86 2.09
C SER A 79 -18.02 14.27 3.39
N SER A 80 -17.42 13.99 4.55
CA SER A 80 -18.02 14.35 5.84
C SER A 80 -18.32 15.86 5.95
N SER A 81 -19.50 16.24 6.43
CA SER A 81 -19.80 17.66 6.63
C SER A 81 -19.03 18.21 7.84
N GLY A 82 -18.52 19.44 7.73
CA GLY A 82 -17.82 20.12 8.84
C GLY A 82 -16.32 19.86 8.87
N LEU A 83 -15.73 19.91 10.08
CA LEU A 83 -14.30 19.65 10.32
C LEU A 83 -13.34 20.52 9.48
N ARG A 84 -13.76 21.72 9.05
CA ARG A 84 -13.01 22.56 8.10
C ARG A 84 -11.54 22.79 8.49
N GLN A 85 -11.29 23.10 9.76
CA GLN A 85 -9.92 23.33 10.25
C GLN A 85 -9.14 22.01 10.28
N SER A 86 -9.74 20.94 10.79
CA SER A 86 -9.10 19.62 10.82
C SER A 86 -8.78 19.11 9.43
N LYS A 87 -9.65 19.29 8.44
CA LYS A 87 -9.36 18.91 7.05
C LYS A 87 -8.24 19.73 6.41
N MET A 88 -7.96 20.93 6.92
CA MET A 88 -6.87 21.79 6.43
C MET A 88 -5.51 21.36 6.98
N PHE A 89 -5.45 20.93 8.24
CA PHE A 89 -4.20 20.63 8.93
C PHE A 89 -3.92 19.15 9.14
N ILE A 90 -4.96 18.31 9.19
CA ILE A 90 -4.86 16.87 9.41
C ILE A 90 -4.98 16.16 8.06
N SER A 91 -3.88 15.56 7.63
CA SER A 91 -3.93 14.52 6.60
C SER A 91 -4.09 13.16 7.26
N PRO A 92 -5.09 12.34 6.86
CA PRO A 92 -5.25 10.97 7.37
C PRO A 92 -4.05 10.06 7.02
N TYR A 93 -3.13 10.52 6.17
CA TYR A 93 -1.92 9.81 5.77
C TYR A 93 -0.63 10.38 6.37
N ALA A 94 -0.73 11.47 7.14
CA ALA A 94 0.44 12.05 7.78
C ALA A 94 1.06 11.05 8.77
N LYS A 95 2.39 10.93 8.70
CA LYS A 95 3.20 10.18 9.66
C LYS A 95 3.73 11.15 10.73
N GLY A 96 4.19 10.60 11.86
CA GLY A 96 4.85 11.41 12.89
C GLY A 96 3.90 12.03 13.93
N TRP A 97 2.63 11.64 13.97
CA TRP A 97 1.70 12.04 15.05
C TRP A 97 2.19 11.64 16.45
N SER A 98 3.06 10.62 16.55
CA SER A 98 3.69 10.23 17.81
C SER A 98 4.52 11.35 18.44
N ALA A 99 5.08 12.27 17.64
CA ALA A 99 5.82 13.42 18.17
C ALA A 99 4.94 14.37 19.00
N LEU A 100 3.60 14.34 18.80
CA LEU A 100 2.69 15.08 19.67
C LEU A 100 2.62 14.49 21.08
N LEU A 101 2.95 13.21 21.26
CA LEU A 101 2.95 12.55 22.56
C LEU A 101 4.13 12.99 23.43
N ASP A 102 5.18 13.53 22.80
CA ASP A 102 6.37 14.06 23.50
C ASP A 102 6.15 15.50 24.01
N LEU A 103 5.05 16.14 23.63
CA LEU A 103 4.73 17.50 24.05
C LEU A 103 4.20 17.55 25.48
N SER A 104 4.35 18.72 26.11
CA SER A 104 3.69 19.03 27.37
C SER A 104 2.17 18.99 27.22
N LYS A 105 1.46 18.84 28.34
CA LYS A 105 -0.01 18.82 28.34
C LYS A 105 -0.60 20.14 27.86
N GLU A 106 0.08 21.25 28.14
CA GLU A 106 -0.30 22.60 27.72
C GLU A 106 -0.14 22.75 26.21
N ASP A 107 0.99 22.32 25.66
CA ASP A 107 1.30 22.42 24.24
C ASP A 107 0.40 21.52 23.39
N ILE A 108 0.18 20.27 23.81
CA ILE A 108 -0.71 19.35 23.07
C ILE A 108 -2.15 19.87 23.03
N ARG A 109 -2.62 20.49 24.13
CA ARG A 109 -3.95 21.14 24.17
C ARG A 109 -4.03 22.30 23.19
N LEU A 110 -3.00 23.13 23.13
CA LEU A 110 -2.94 24.25 22.19
C LEU A 110 -2.95 23.74 20.75
N VAL A 111 -2.11 22.76 20.42
CA VAL A 111 -2.03 22.16 19.08
C VAL A 111 -3.38 21.53 18.68
N ILE A 112 -3.99 20.72 19.54
CA ILE A 112 -5.31 20.13 19.27
C ILE A 112 -6.38 21.22 19.08
N GLY A 113 -6.34 22.29 19.89
CA GLY A 113 -7.22 23.43 19.74
C GLY A 113 -7.06 24.11 18.36
N MET A 114 -5.83 24.27 17.88
CA MET A 114 -5.57 24.81 16.54
C MET A 114 -6.08 23.86 15.43
N LEU A 115 -5.71 22.57 15.51
CA LEU A 115 -6.06 21.55 14.52
C LEU A 115 -7.57 21.34 14.42
N THR A 116 -8.31 21.45 15.51
CA THR A 116 -9.77 21.26 15.53
C THR A 116 -10.53 22.58 15.37
N GLY A 117 -9.88 23.73 15.51
CA GLY A 117 -10.52 25.04 15.53
C GLY A 117 -11.23 25.37 16.85
N HIS A 118 -10.91 24.67 17.94
CA HIS A 118 -11.44 24.85 19.30
C HIS A 118 -10.37 25.37 20.27
N GLY A 119 -9.53 26.30 19.79
CA GLY A 119 -8.48 26.94 20.58
C GLY A 119 -8.86 28.35 21.06
N PRO A 120 -7.99 29.01 21.82
CA PRO A 120 -8.18 30.39 22.31
C PRO A 120 -7.97 31.44 21.21
N LEU A 121 -8.53 31.19 20.02
CA LEU A 121 -8.50 32.12 18.90
C LEU A 121 -9.78 32.96 18.93
N ARG A 122 -9.68 34.25 18.59
CA ARG A 122 -10.79 35.21 18.61
C ARG A 122 -12.08 34.67 17.99
N LYS A 123 -11.99 34.00 16.83
CA LYS A 123 -13.14 33.37 16.17
C LYS A 123 -13.89 32.38 17.09
N HIS A 124 -13.16 31.50 17.77
CA HIS A 124 -13.77 30.50 18.66
C HIS A 124 -14.27 31.14 19.95
N LEU A 125 -13.51 32.08 20.52
CA LEU A 125 -13.91 32.82 21.72
C LEU A 125 -15.19 33.63 21.50
N MET A 126 -15.33 34.33 20.37
CA MET A 126 -16.57 35.02 20.00
C MET A 126 -17.75 34.05 19.85
N LYS A 127 -17.51 32.85 19.29
CA LYS A 127 -18.55 31.81 19.20
C LYS A 127 -18.98 31.28 20.57
N MET A 128 -18.09 31.32 21.56
CA MET A 128 -18.37 30.94 22.95
C MET A 128 -18.93 32.10 23.81
N GLY A 129 -18.99 33.33 23.28
CA GLY A 129 -19.45 34.50 24.05
C GLY A 129 -18.44 35.00 25.09
N LEU A 130 -17.15 34.69 24.92
CA LEU A 130 -16.07 35.05 25.85
C LEU A 130 -15.21 36.24 25.37
N SER A 131 -15.59 36.88 24.25
CA SER A 131 -14.88 38.00 23.61
C SER A 131 -15.86 38.96 22.94
#